data_AF-A0A4Q9MTS0-F1
#
_entry.id   AF-A0A4Q9MTS0-F1
#
_cell.length_a   1.000
_cell.length_b   1.000
_cell.length_c   1.000
_cell.angle_alpha   90.00
_cell.angle_beta   90.00
_cell.angle_gamma   90.00
#
_symmetry.space_group_name_H-M   'P 1'
#
loop_
_entity.id
_entity.type
_entity.pdbx_description
1 polymer ?
#
loop_
_entity_poly.entity_id
_entity_poly.type
_entity_poly.pdbx_seq_one_letter_code
_entity_poly.pdbx_strand_id
1 'polypeptide(L)' 'MDRICPGRHFGLAAVYMNVASALHVFDFSPPVDVHGREIRIEPRMPGTDEPKTLGVQSSRVPSAPSSFEVPGDLDA' A
#
# COMPACT_ATOMS: atom_id res chain seq x y z
N MET A 1 15.26 -15.91 -29.78
CA MET A 1 13.82 -15.59 -29.67
C MET A 1 13.57 -14.94 -28.33
N ASP A 2 13.24 -13.66 -28.31
CA ASP A 2 13.04 -12.92 -27.07
C ASP A 2 11.71 -13.31 -26.40
N ARG A 3 11.81 -13.86 -25.18
CA ARG A 3 10.69 -14.15 -24.27
C ARG A 3 10.37 -12.91 -23.44
N ILE A 4 10.19 -11.77 -24.09
CA ILE A 4 9.80 -10.53 -23.41
C ILE A 4 8.29 -10.49 -23.24
N CYS A 5 7.85 -10.11 -22.04
CA CYS A 5 6.43 -9.98 -21.75
C CYS A 5 5.82 -8.91 -22.69
N PRO A 6 4.83 -9.26 -23.52
CA PRO A 6 4.24 -8.33 -24.49
C PRO A 6 3.57 -7.13 -23.80
N GLY A 7 3.12 -7.31 -22.55
CA GLY A 7 2.50 -6.27 -21.74
C GLY A 7 3.48 -5.40 -20.96
N ARG A 8 4.81 -5.53 -21.13
CA ARG A 8 5.80 -4.84 -20.28
C ARG A 8 5.62 -3.31 -20.25
N HIS A 9 5.29 -2.70 -21.38
CA HIS A 9 5.09 -1.25 -21.46
C HIS A 9 3.83 -0.80 -20.72
N PHE A 10 2.72 -1.50 -20.93
CA PHE A 10 1.48 -1.23 -20.24
C PHE A 10 1.61 -1.47 -18.73
N GLY A 11 2.24 -2.59 -18.33
CA GLY A 11 2.47 -2.93 -16.93
C GLY A 11 3.30 -1.86 -16.21
N LEU A 12 4.36 -1.35 -16.84
CA LEU A 12 5.17 -0.29 -16.26
C LEU A 12 4.38 1.01 -16.09
N ALA A 13 3.59 1.39 -17.10
CA ALA A 13 2.74 2.58 -17.03
C ALA A 13 1.65 2.44 -15.94
N ALA A 14 1.00 1.28 -15.86
CA ALA A 14 -0.02 1.00 -14.86
C ALA A 14 0.57 1.03 -13.44
N VAL A 15 1.73 0.42 -13.20
CA VAL A 15 2.40 0.48 -11.89
C VAL A 15 2.73 1.92 -11.52
N TYR A 16 3.28 2.70 -12.45
CA TYR A 16 3.62 4.10 -12.21
C TYR A 16 2.40 4.92 -11.77
N MET A 17 1.30 4.83 -12.51
CA MET A 17 0.09 5.59 -12.21
C MET A 17 -0.52 5.20 -10.86
N ASN A 18 -0.57 3.90 -10.56
CA ASN A 18 -1.12 3.43 -9.29
C ASN A 18 -0.28 3.89 -8.08
N VAL A 19 1.05 3.82 -8.19
CA VAL A 19 1.94 4.27 -7.13
C VAL A 19 1.85 5.79 -6.95
N ALA A 20 1.85 6.56 -8.05
CA ALA A 20 1.72 8.01 -7.99
C ALA A 20 0.39 8.44 -7.34
N SER A 21 -0.74 7.86 -7.76
CA SER A 21 -2.05 8.15 -7.18
C SER A 21 -2.13 7.76 -5.70
N ALA A 22 -1.54 6.62 -5.32
CA ALA A 22 -1.52 6.19 -3.92
C ALA A 22 -0.68 7.14 -3.05
N LEU A 23 0.51 7.52 -3.50
CA LEU A 23 1.40 8.45 -2.78
C LEU A 23 0.87 9.89 -2.76
N HIS A 24 0.03 10.26 -3.73
CA HIS A 24 -0.59 11.58 -3.76
C HIS A 24 -1.63 11.78 -2.65
N VAL A 25 -2.33 10.70 -2.25
CA VAL A 25 -3.48 10.77 -1.33
C VAL A 25 -3.16 10.17 0.04
N PHE A 26 -2.18 9.27 0.13
CA PHE A 26 -1.88 8.54 1.35
C PHE A 26 -0.43 8.73 1.78
N ASP A 27 -0.24 8.95 3.07
CA ASP A 27 1.04 8.81 3.72
C ASP A 27 1.23 7.34 4.12
N PHE A 28 2.31 6.73 3.60
CA PHE A 28 2.69 5.37 3.94
C PHE A 28 3.77 5.39 5.02
N SER A 29 3.41 4.97 6.23
CA SER A 29 4.37 4.73 7.32
C SER A 29 4.62 3.23 7.51
N PRO A 30 5.77 2.86 8.11
CA PRO A 30 6.04 1.47 8.48
C PRO A 30 4.93 0.90 9.38
N PRO A 31 4.62 -0.41 9.27
CA PRO A 31 3.68 -1.03 10.19
C PRO A 31 4.26 -1.00 11.60
N VAL A 32 3.45 -0.51 12.55
CA VAL A 32 3.81 -0.45 13.96
C VAL A 32 3.04 -1.50 14.76
N ASP A 33 3.63 -2.00 15.84
CA ASP A 33 2.96 -2.88 16.80
C ASP A 33 1.96 -2.10 17.68
N VAL A 34 1.24 -2.80 18.54
CA VAL A 34 0.28 -2.22 19.49
C VAL A 34 0.92 -1.24 20.49
N HIS A 35 2.25 -1.20 20.57
CA HIS A 35 3.03 -0.32 21.43
C HIS A 35 3.70 0.82 20.63
N GLY A 36 3.37 0.98 19.35
CA GLY A 36 3.91 2.03 18.48
C GLY A 36 5.34 1.78 18.00
N ARG A 37 5.87 0.55 18.14
CA ARG A 37 7.22 0.19 17.68
C ARG A 37 7.16 -0.37 16.26
N GLU A 38 8.08 0.06 15.41
CA GLU A 38 8.19 -0.43 14.04
C GLU A 38 8.42 -1.95 14.00
N ILE A 39 7.63 -2.64 13.19
CA ILE A 39 7.75 -4.08 12.96
C ILE A 39 8.75 -4.29 11.82
N ARG A 40 9.88 -4.95 12.13
CA ARG A 40 10.84 -5.36 11.10
C ARG A 40 10.25 -6.51 10.27
N ILE A 41 9.95 -6.24 9.01
CA ILE A 41 9.50 -7.27 8.06
C ILE A 41 10.74 -7.97 7.51
N GLU A 42 10.90 -9.26 7.81
CA GLU A 42 11.92 -10.09 7.17
C GLU A 42 11.31 -10.81 5.96
N PRO A 43 11.65 -10.43 4.72
CA PRO A 43 11.10 -11.06 3.53
C PRO A 43 11.61 -12.49 3.44
N ARG A 44 10.74 -13.46 3.75
CA ARG A 44 11.00 -14.88 3.57
C ARG A 44 10.39 -15.35 2.25
N MET A 45 11.20 -15.97 1.40
CA MET A 45 10.70 -16.63 0.19
C MET A 45 9.82 -17.83 0.61
N PRO A 46 8.54 -17.89 0.21
CA PRO A 46 7.67 -18.99 0.57
C PRO A 46 8.10 -20.25 -0.18
N GLY A 47 8.83 -21.13 0.52
CA GLY A 47 9.29 -22.40 -0.02
C GLY A 47 9.29 -23.57 0.98
N THR A 48 9.10 -23.33 2.29
CA THR A 48 9.21 -24.42 3.29
C THR A 48 8.30 -24.33 4.51
N ASP A 49 7.45 -23.31 4.69
CA ASP A 49 6.64 -23.20 5.90
C ASP A 49 5.52 -22.17 5.75
N GLU A 50 4.41 -22.47 6.44
CA GLU A 50 3.11 -21.80 6.36
C GLU A 50 3.22 -20.27 6.50
N PRO A 51 2.50 -19.51 5.65
CA PRO A 51 2.54 -18.06 5.67
C PRO A 51 1.87 -17.56 6.96
N LYS A 52 2.67 -17.07 7.91
CA LYS A 52 2.16 -16.15 8.92
C LYS A 52 1.80 -14.87 8.18
N THR A 53 0.54 -14.72 7.82
CA THR A 53 -0.11 -13.47 7.45
C THR A 53 -0.02 -12.53 8.66
N LEU A 54 1.18 -12.06 8.96
CA LEU A 54 1.34 -10.86 9.75
C LEU A 54 0.67 -9.78 8.90
N GLY A 55 -0.47 -9.27 9.36
CA GLY A 55 -1.20 -8.25 8.63
C GLY A 55 -0.31 -7.03 8.43
N VAL A 56 0.44 -6.99 7.33
CA VAL A 56 1.18 -5.81 6.86
C VAL A 56 0.15 -4.85 6.28
N GLN A 57 -0.74 -4.37 7.14
CA GLN A 57 -1.47 -3.15 6.85
C GLN A 57 -0.46 -2.06 7.17
N SER A 58 0.30 -1.61 6.15
CA SER A 58 0.95 -0.31 6.26
C SER A 58 -0.17 0.68 6.61
N SER A 59 -0.02 1.37 7.73
CA SER A 59 -1.01 2.33 8.19
C SER A 59 -1.13 3.42 7.14
N ARG A 60 -2.15 3.28 6.28
CA ARG A 60 -2.53 4.31 5.31
C ARG A 60 -3.33 5.34 6.07
N VAL A 61 -2.69 6.45 6.38
CA VAL A 61 -3.39 7.63 6.85
C VAL A 61 -3.61 8.50 5.62
N PRO A 62 -4.84 8.97 5.35
CA PRO A 62 -5.06 9.99 4.33
C PRO A 62 -4.12 11.15 4.64
N SER A 63 -3.25 11.52 3.69
CA SER A 63 -2.43 12.71 3.85
C SER A 63 -3.43 13.85 4.03
N ALA A 64 -3.42 14.49 5.19
CA ALA A 64 -4.47 15.40 5.64
C ALA A 64 -4.94 16.29 4.48
N PRO A 65 -6.16 16.10 3.97
CA PRO A 65 -6.66 16.97 2.93
C PRO A 65 -7.15 18.23 3.62
N SER A 66 -6.71 19.40 3.18
CA SER A 66 -7.44 20.65 3.41
C SER A 66 -8.85 20.64 2.76
N SER A 67 -9.37 19.49 2.32
CA SER A 67 -10.56 19.38 1.45
C SER A 67 -11.34 18.06 1.53
N PHE A 68 -11.02 17.13 2.45
CA PHE A 68 -11.98 16.07 2.78
C PHE A 68 -12.82 16.58 3.96
N GLU A 69 -13.65 17.58 3.66
CA GLU A 69 -14.89 17.75 4.38
C GLU A 69 -15.66 16.46 4.15
N VAL A 70 -15.79 15.67 5.22
CA VAL A 70 -16.84 14.67 5.33
C VAL A 70 -18.14 15.43 5.06
N PRO A 71 -18.91 15.12 4.00
CA PRO A 71 -20.27 15.61 3.92
C PRO A 71 -20.95 15.08 5.17
N GLY A 72 -21.21 15.98 6.12
CA GLY A 72 -21.95 15.67 7.32
C GLY A 72 -23.19 14.90 6.90
N ASP A 73 -23.32 13.72 7.47
CA ASP A 73 -24.58 13.14 7.87
C ASP A 73 -25.55 14.24 8.31
N LEU A 74 -26.34 14.74 7.36
CA LEU A 74 -27.49 15.55 7.66
C LEU A 74 -28.61 14.58 8.01
N ASP A 75 -28.82 14.41 9.31
CA ASP A 75 -30.09 14.01 9.88
C ASP A 75 -31.25 14.71 9.15
N ALA A 76 -32.08 13.95 8.42
CA ALA A 76 -33.47 14.28 8.09
C ALA A 76 -34.24 13.03 7.64
#